data_AF-A0A520LCN7-F1
#
_entry.id   AF-A0A520LCN7-F1
#
_cell.length_a   1.000
_cell.length_b   1.000
_cell.length_c   1.000
_cell.angle_alpha   90.00
_cell.angle_beta   90.00
_cell.angle_gamma   90.00
#
_symmetry.space_group_name_H-M   'P 1'
#
loop_
_entity.id
_entity.type
_entity.pdbx_description
1 polymer ?
#
loop_
_entity_poly.entity_id
_entity_poly.type
_entity_poly.pdbx_seq_one_letter_code
_entity_poly.pdbx_strand_id
1 'polypeptide(L)'
;MSEAAKPVKRKRVNVRRPDVMTLVQEEVEKHYHSPIVEKLRERGGSLTIGKTTVRLAEQFGFCYGVERAIDLAYASRRVFPGQRIFLIGEIIHNPEVNRQLTDMNIVSLPWKDLT
;
A
#
# COMPACT_ATOMS: atom_id res chain seq x y z
N MET A 1 3.64 -7.70 46.71
CA MET A 1 3.31 -8.42 45.47
C MET A 1 2.09 -7.74 44.86
N SER A 2 2.27 -6.87 43.86
CA SER A 2 1.16 -6.17 43.22
C SER A 2 0.55 -7.10 42.18
N GLU A 3 -0.70 -7.47 42.38
CA GLU A 3 -1.46 -8.28 41.42
C GLU A 3 -1.68 -7.44 40.15
N ALA A 4 -1.01 -7.81 39.05
CA ALA A 4 -1.20 -7.15 37.77
C ALA A 4 -2.61 -7.47 37.25
N ALA A 5 -3.42 -6.42 37.05
CA ALA A 5 -4.78 -6.55 36.55
C ALA A 5 -4.81 -7.32 35.21
N LYS A 6 -5.73 -8.28 35.09
CA LYS A 6 -5.88 -9.12 33.89
C LYS A 6 -6.17 -8.25 32.66
N PRO A 7 -5.48 -8.46 31.52
CA PRO A 7 -5.67 -7.64 30.34
C PRO A 7 -7.08 -7.83 29.75
N VAL A 8 -7.79 -6.72 29.57
CA VAL A 8 -9.11 -6.71 28.91
C VAL A 8 -8.93 -7.11 27.44
N LYS A 9 -9.64 -8.15 26.99
CA LYS A 9 -9.60 -8.60 25.59
C LYS A 9 -10.14 -7.51 24.67
N ARG A 10 -9.28 -6.97 23.80
CA ARG A 10 -9.67 -6.00 22.78
C ARG A 10 -10.56 -6.65 21.72
N LYS A 11 -11.61 -5.95 21.29
CA LYS A 11 -12.49 -6.40 20.21
C LYS A 11 -11.72 -6.47 18.89
N ARG A 12 -11.90 -7.55 18.12
CA ARG A 12 -11.34 -7.65 16.76
C ARG A 12 -12.00 -6.60 15.86
N VAL A 13 -11.20 -5.89 15.09
CA VAL A 13 -11.66 -4.84 14.16
C VAL A 13 -11.26 -5.26 12.75
N ASN A 14 -12.23 -5.26 11.83
CA ASN A 14 -11.91 -5.33 10.40
C ASN A 14 -11.48 -3.94 9.94
N VAL A 15 -10.25 -3.80 9.47
CA VAL A 15 -9.75 -2.51 8.98
C VAL A 15 -10.20 -2.20 7.56
N ARG A 16 -10.49 -3.23 6.74
CA ARG A 16 -10.93 -3.11 5.35
C ARG A 16 -12.46 -3.08 5.24
N ARG A 17 -13.09 -2.15 5.95
CA ARG A 17 -14.55 -1.90 5.81
C ARG A 17 -14.80 -1.09 4.54
N PRO A 18 -15.96 -1.24 3.86
CA PRO A 18 -16.21 -0.59 2.57
C PRO A 18 -15.99 0.92 2.57
N ASP A 19 -16.44 1.63 3.62
CA ASP A 19 -16.25 3.07 3.82
C ASP A 19 -14.77 3.47 3.89
N VAL A 20 -13.95 2.67 4.58
CA VAL A 20 -12.51 2.89 4.67
C VAL A 20 -11.85 2.60 3.33
N MET A 21 -12.24 1.52 2.67
CA MET A 21 -11.62 1.09 1.42
C MET A 21 -11.87 2.08 0.28
N THR A 22 -13.02 2.75 0.23
CA THR A 22 -13.25 3.84 -0.72
C THR A 22 -12.20 4.95 -0.57
N LEU A 23 -11.93 5.38 0.66
CA LEU A 23 -10.93 6.43 0.93
C LEU A 23 -9.50 5.97 0.65
N VAL A 24 -9.21 4.69 0.91
CA VAL A 24 -7.90 4.09 0.59
C VAL A 24 -7.70 4.04 -0.93
N GLN A 25 -8.71 3.60 -1.67
CA GLN A 25 -8.64 3.51 -3.13
C GLN A 25 -8.38 4.87 -3.77
N GLU A 26 -9.11 5.92 -3.33
CA GLU A 26 -8.89 7.29 -3.81
C GLU A 26 -7.47 7.81 -3.56
N GLU A 27 -6.84 7.39 -2.46
CA GLU A 27 -5.47 7.78 -2.10
C GLU A 27 -4.43 6.99 -2.91
N VAL A 28 -4.64 5.69 -3.08
CA VAL A 28 -3.78 4.82 -3.89
C VAL A 28 -3.83 5.23 -5.37
N GLU A 29 -5.01 5.54 -5.91
CA GLU A 29 -5.15 6.00 -7.29
C GLU A 29 -4.34 7.27 -7.57
N LYS A 30 -4.35 8.25 -6.67
CA LYS A 30 -3.54 9.47 -6.82
C LYS A 30 -2.05 9.20 -6.94
N HIS A 31 -1.55 8.15 -6.28
CA HIS A 31 -0.13 7.82 -6.27
C HIS A 31 0.31 6.98 -7.48
N TYR A 32 -0.58 6.16 -8.04
CA TYR A 32 -0.18 5.12 -9.01
C TYR A 32 -0.88 5.19 -10.38
N HIS A 33 -1.91 6.04 -10.54
CA HIS A 33 -2.51 6.27 -11.85
C HIS A 33 -1.68 7.24 -12.71
N SER A 34 -1.57 6.93 -14.00
CA SER A 34 -0.80 7.71 -14.96
C SER A 34 -1.58 7.91 -16.25
N PRO A 35 -1.97 9.16 -16.60
CA PRO A 35 -2.76 9.43 -17.80
C PRO A 35 -2.08 9.02 -19.11
N ILE A 36 -0.75 8.98 -19.14
CA ILE A 36 -0.01 8.52 -20.34
C ILE A 36 -0.17 7.02 -20.54
N VAL A 37 -0.19 6.25 -19.46
CA VAL A 37 -0.36 4.79 -19.49
C VAL A 37 -1.77 4.42 -19.96
N GLU A 38 -2.79 5.13 -19.47
CA GLU A 38 -4.18 4.98 -19.91
C GLU A 38 -4.33 5.23 -21.41
N LYS A 39 -3.84 6.38 -21.89
CA LYS A 39 -3.85 6.73 -23.32
C LYS A 39 -3.11 5.70 -24.17
N LEU A 40 -2.03 5.10 -23.64
CA LEU A 40 -1.27 4.07 -24.34
C LEU A 40 -2.07 2.76 -24.44
N ARG A 41 -2.77 2.35 -23.37
CA ARG A 41 -3.66 1.18 -23.38
C ARG A 41 -4.82 1.36 -24.37
N GLU A 42 -5.48 2.52 -24.35
CA GLU A 42 -6.59 2.83 -25.26
C GLU A 42 -6.20 2.73 -26.75
N ARG A 43 -4.91 2.95 -27.06
CA ARG A 43 -4.33 2.85 -28.41
C ARG A 43 -3.79 1.46 -28.75
N GLY A 44 -4.14 0.44 -27.97
CA GLY A 44 -3.65 -0.93 -28.19
C GLY A 44 -2.22 -1.17 -27.71
N GLY A 45 -1.74 -0.37 -26.75
CA GLY A 45 -0.44 -0.58 -26.10
C GLY A 45 0.77 -0.20 -26.97
N SER A 46 0.58 0.59 -28.03
CA SER A 46 1.68 1.02 -28.91
C SER A 46 1.57 2.51 -29.24
N LEU A 47 2.70 3.21 -29.24
CA LEU A 47 2.79 4.61 -29.64
C LEU A 47 4.10 4.86 -30.39
N THR A 48 3.98 5.40 -31.60
CA THR A 48 5.14 5.80 -32.41
C THR A 48 5.29 7.32 -32.41
N ILE A 49 6.49 7.79 -32.09
CA ILE A 49 6.89 9.20 -32.12
C ILE A 49 8.12 9.32 -33.02
N GLY A 50 7.95 9.90 -34.21
CA GLY A 50 9.01 9.97 -35.21
C GLY A 50 9.48 8.57 -35.63
N LYS A 51 10.71 8.21 -35.22
CA LYS A 51 11.33 6.90 -35.50
C LYS A 51 11.35 5.96 -34.28
N THR A 52 10.74 6.34 -33.17
CA THR A 52 10.75 5.58 -31.91
C THR A 52 9.37 5.01 -31.62
N THR A 53 9.30 3.72 -31.29
CA THR A 53 8.05 3.05 -30.91
C THR A 53 8.11 2.61 -29.46
N VAL A 54 7.17 3.07 -28.65
CA VAL A 54 6.94 2.61 -27.28
C VAL A 54 5.89 1.51 -27.31
N ARG A 55 6.20 0.36 -26.70
CA ARG A 55 5.27 -0.76 -26.54
C ARG A 55 5.04 -1.03 -25.06
N LEU A 56 3.77 -1.04 -24.67
CA LEU A 56 3.35 -1.42 -23.33
C LEU A 56 3.18 -2.93 -23.27
N ALA A 57 3.66 -3.55 -22.20
CA ALA A 57 3.34 -4.94 -21.93
C ALA A 57 1.83 -5.08 -21.67
N GLU A 58 1.25 -6.23 -22.05
CA GLU A 58 -0.17 -6.52 -21.80
C GLU A 58 -0.47 -6.61 -20.30
N GLN A 59 0.48 -7.17 -19.54
CA GLN A 59 0.41 -7.32 -18.09
C GLN A 59 1.59 -6.61 -17.44
N PHE A 60 1.31 -5.56 -16.67
CA PHE A 60 2.29 -4.80 -15.90
C PHE A 60 1.59 -4.09 -14.74
N GLY A 61 2.36 -3.72 -13.72
CA GLY A 61 1.86 -3.05 -12.52
C GLY A 61 1.85 -3.97 -11.31
N PHE A 62 1.01 -3.64 -10.33
CA PHE A 62 0.89 -4.41 -9.10
C PHE A 62 0.06 -5.68 -9.32
N CYS A 63 0.48 -6.76 -8.67
CA CYS A 63 -0.35 -7.95 -8.56
C CYS A 63 -1.32 -7.78 -7.38
N TYR A 64 -2.38 -8.58 -7.37
CA TYR A 64 -3.38 -8.56 -6.31
C TYR A 64 -2.79 -8.64 -4.88
N GLY A 65 -1.73 -9.44 -4.69
CA GLY A 65 -1.08 -9.56 -3.39
C GLY A 65 -0.44 -8.25 -2.90
N VAL A 66 0.16 -7.51 -3.82
CA VAL A 66 0.79 -6.20 -3.57
C VAL A 66 -0.29 -5.16 -3.27
N GLU A 67 -1.34 -5.08 -4.09
CA GLU A 67 -2.48 -4.18 -3.87
C GLU A 67 -3.11 -4.41 -2.49
N ARG A 68 -3.40 -5.68 -2.16
CA ARG A 68 -3.98 -6.05 -0.88
C ARG A 68 -3.09 -5.70 0.31
N ALA A 69 -1.76 -5.78 0.15
CA ALA A 69 -0.83 -5.42 1.22
C ALA A 69 -0.83 -3.90 1.46
N ILE A 70 -0.80 -3.11 0.37
CA ILE A 70 -0.90 -1.64 0.43
C ILE A 70 -2.22 -1.24 1.08
N ASP A 71 -3.34 -1.79 0.60
CA ASP A 71 -4.68 -1.56 1.16
C ASP A 71 -4.71 -1.74 2.67
N LEU A 72 -4.10 -2.83 3.15
CA LEU A 72 -4.10 -3.16 4.56
C LEU A 72 -3.30 -2.15 5.38
N ALA A 73 -2.17 -1.67 4.88
CA ALA A 73 -1.34 -0.67 5.55
C ALA A 73 -2.08 0.67 5.65
N TYR A 74 -2.62 1.16 4.53
CA TYR A 74 -3.39 2.41 4.47
C TYR A 74 -4.66 2.34 5.33
N ALA A 75 -5.43 1.25 5.23
CA ALA A 75 -6.61 1.03 6.05
C ALA A 75 -6.28 0.96 7.55
N SER A 76 -5.19 0.29 7.93
CA SER A 76 -4.74 0.23 9.32
C SER A 76 -4.38 1.62 9.85
N ARG A 77 -3.70 2.44 9.03
CA ARG A 77 -3.37 3.81 9.40
C ARG A 77 -4.63 4.64 9.67
N ARG A 78 -5.63 4.55 8.79
CA ARG A 78 -6.89 5.29 8.88
C ARG A 78 -7.76 4.83 10.04
N VAL A 79 -7.86 3.52 10.29
CA VAL A 79 -8.70 2.98 11.37
C VAL A 79 -8.09 3.20 12.75
N PHE A 80 -6.76 3.27 12.86
CA PHE A 80 -6.06 3.42 14.14
C PHE A 80 -5.17 4.66 14.19
N PRO A 81 -5.65 5.89 13.92
CA PRO A 81 -4.79 7.06 13.67
C PRO A 81 -3.80 7.38 14.80
N GLY A 82 -4.15 7.12 16.06
CA GLY A 82 -3.28 7.35 17.22
C GLY A 82 -2.40 6.17 17.65
N GLN A 83 -2.45 5.02 16.96
CA GLN A 83 -1.65 3.85 17.34
C GLN A 83 -0.36 3.76 16.53
N ARG A 84 0.71 3.24 17.16
CA ARG A 84 1.92 2.89 16.42
C ARG A 84 1.66 1.66 15.58
N ILE A 85 2.03 1.72 14.30
CA ILE A 85 1.89 0.61 13.35
C ILE A 85 3.30 0.21 12.94
N PHE A 86 3.58 -1.08 13.03
CA PHE A 86 4.88 -1.65 12.70
C PHE A 86 4.74 -2.67 11.59
N LEU A 87 5.74 -2.72 10.72
CA LEU A 87 5.93 -3.77 9.73
C LEU A 87 7.23 -4.50 10.04
N ILE A 88 7.29 -5.79 9.73
CA ILE A 88 8.55 -6.54 9.75
C ILE A 88 9.13 -6.42 8.35
N GLY A 89 10.26 -5.72 8.22
CA GLY A 89 10.86 -5.39 6.93
C GLY A 89 10.02 -4.43 6.08
N GLU A 90 10.30 -4.44 4.78
CA GLU A 90 9.53 -3.71 3.78
C GLU A 90 8.27 -4.49 3.42
N ILE A 91 7.15 -3.79 3.20
CA ILE A 91 5.92 -4.47 2.76
C ILE A 91 6.08 -5.04 1.34
N ILE A 92 6.80 -4.28 0.50
CA ILE A 92 7.07 -4.52 -0.92
C ILE A 92 8.44 -3.88 -1.20
N HIS A 93 9.25 -4.50 -2.06
CA HIS A 93 10.53 -3.94 -2.52
C HIS A 93 10.33 -2.80 -3.53
N ASN A 94 9.67 -1.73 -3.10
CA ASN A 94 9.45 -0.51 -3.87
C ASN A 94 9.77 0.70 -2.99
N PRO A 95 10.86 1.44 -3.29
CA PRO A 95 11.28 2.59 -2.48
C PRO A 95 10.23 3.68 -2.32
N GLU A 96 9.39 3.88 -3.34
CA GLU A 96 8.34 4.90 -3.32
C GLU A 96 7.22 4.51 -2.35
N VAL A 97 6.78 3.24 -2.42
CA VAL A 97 5.79 2.69 -1.47
C VAL A 97 6.33 2.81 -0.04
N ASN A 98 7.59 2.45 0.18
CA ASN A 98 8.20 2.49 1.52
C ASN A 98 8.29 3.92 2.08
N ARG A 99 8.56 4.92 1.23
CA ARG A 99 8.53 6.33 1.62
C ARG A 99 7.13 6.75 2.08
N GLN A 100 6.10 6.45 1.28
CA GLN A 100 4.71 6.79 1.63
C GLN A 100 4.27 6.16 2.95
N LEU A 101 4.64 4.90 3.21
CA LEU A 101 4.35 4.25 4.49
C LEU A 101 5.06 4.92 5.66
N THR A 102 6.30 5.34 5.46
CA THR A 102 7.07 6.09 6.47
C THR A 102 6.45 7.45 6.75
N ASP A 103 6.01 8.18 5.72
CA ASP A 103 5.33 9.47 5.85
C ASP A 103 3.99 9.36 6.61
N MET A 104 3.35 8.18 6.53
CA MET A 104 2.17 7.83 7.34
C MET A 104 2.51 7.37 8.77
N ASN A 105 3.76 7.46 9.21
CA ASN A 105 4.26 6.96 10.49
C ASN A 105 4.04 5.45 10.69
N ILE A 106 4.18 4.66 9.62
CA ILE A 106 4.30 3.21 9.70
C ILE A 106 5.78 2.86 9.75
N VAL A 107 6.19 2.19 10.82
CA VAL A 107 7.61 1.92 11.09
C VAL A 107 7.98 0.52 10.65
N SER A 108 8.90 0.41 9.69
CA SER A 108 9.50 -0.87 9.34
C SER A 108 10.61 -1.23 10.33
N LEU A 109 10.47 -2.40 10.98
CA LEU A 109 11.48 -2.97 11.84
C LEU A 109 12.46 -3.80 11.01
N PRO A 110 13.77 -3.73 11.28
CA PRO A 110 14.75 -4.57 10.60
C PRO A 110 14.48 -6.04 10.97
N TRP A 111 14.27 -6.89 9.97
CA TRP A 111 14.00 -8.31 10.22
C TRP A 111 15.26 -9.09 10.64
N LYS A 112 16.44 -8.61 10.23
CA LYS A 112 17.74 -9.26 10.49
C LYS A 112 18.23 -9.12 11.92
N ASP A 113 17.65 -8.18 12.67
CA ASP A 113 18.06 -7.86 14.04
C ASP A 113 17.08 -8.41 15.10
N LEU A 114 16.13 -9.27 14.67
CA LEU A 114 15.10 -9.88 15.52
C LEU A 114 15.50 -11.25 16.10
N THR A 115 16.78 -11.63 16.01
CA THR A 115 17.32 -12.89 16.60
C THR A 115 17.63 -12.76 18.08
#